data_AF-A0A819WFN7-F1
#
_entry.id   AF-A0A819WFN7-F1
#
_cell.length_a   1.000
_cell.length_b   1.000
_cell.length_c   1.000
_cell.angle_alpha   90.00
_cell.angle_beta   90.00
_cell.angle_gamma   90.00
#
_symmetry.space_group_name_H-M   'P 1'
#
loop_
_entity.id
_entity.type
_entity.pdbx_description
1 polymer ?
#
loop_
_entity_poly.entity_id
_entity_poly.type
_entity_poly.pdbx_seq_one_letter_code
_entity_poly.pdbx_strand_id
1 'polypeptide(L)'
;MVARYIAKDINEELARREIIKTSPAAVSFPTIYYQHQFGRIPVGQYYLPVTQFLPSYHMTYCTSCWKVGHMRGKCKSHVCCRKCLMLYVNGLKHTCLMDDIKCVQCGENHLLLSSTCPVIKQYRDEFKVAVDNALASGLIKRKSPGEASRPFQVQDDDFPTLIHAHAQGQGEARRFWQASIPQVPQADQSNLIREVNVLSAAINALSDTMTRVEKNLNSLNTCIESQDKRAMLYNNSINAIIDTCFTLSNWVQASNSERTKLKKNINM
;
A
#
# COMPACT_ATOMS: atom_id res chain seq x y z
N MET A 1 18.51 -17.20 9.88
CA MET A 1 17.90 -17.74 8.66
C MET A 1 16.63 -18.48 9.04
N VAL A 2 15.47 -18.15 8.48
CA VAL A 2 14.17 -18.75 8.83
C VAL A 2 13.67 -19.52 7.61
N ALA A 3 13.57 -20.84 7.71
CA ALA A 3 12.95 -21.67 6.68
C ALA A 3 11.45 -21.79 6.96
N ARG A 4 10.62 -21.48 5.97
CA ARG A 4 9.16 -21.66 6.06
C ARG A 4 8.76 -22.82 5.17
N TYR A 5 8.12 -23.82 5.77
CA TYR A 5 7.53 -24.92 5.03
C TYR A 5 6.24 -24.46 4.35
N ILE A 6 6.16 -24.66 3.04
CA ILE A 6 4.93 -24.49 2.25
C ILE A 6 4.36 -25.89 2.08
N ALA A 7 3.16 -26.11 2.61
CA ALA A 7 2.50 -27.40 2.49
C ALA A 7 2.13 -27.68 1.01
N LYS A 8 2.16 -28.95 0.59
CA LYS A 8 1.95 -29.36 -0.82
C LYS A 8 0.61 -28.92 -1.40
N ASP A 9 -0.37 -28.64 -0.55
CA ASP A 9 -1.72 -28.17 -0.87
C ASP A 9 -1.81 -26.66 -1.10
N ILE A 10 -0.76 -25.89 -0.77
CA ILE A 10 -0.71 -24.45 -0.99
C ILE A 10 -0.06 -24.17 -2.36
N ASN A 11 -0.71 -23.33 -3.18
CA ASN A 11 -0.15 -22.87 -4.44
C ASN A 11 1.20 -22.17 -4.19
N GLU A 12 2.27 -22.75 -4.73
CA GLU A 12 3.66 -22.33 -4.53
C GLU A 12 3.87 -20.85 -4.87
N GLU A 13 3.23 -20.35 -5.93
CA GLU A 13 3.34 -18.96 -6.38
C GLU A 13 2.63 -17.99 -5.42
N LEU A 14 1.51 -18.39 -4.83
CA LEU A 14 0.80 -17.59 -3.82
C LEU A 14 1.61 -17.50 -2.53
N ALA A 15 2.13 -18.64 -2.06
CA ALA A 15 2.97 -18.69 -0.87
C ALA A 15 4.26 -17.87 -1.06
N ARG A 16 4.88 -17.94 -2.24
CA ARG A 16 6.07 -17.14 -2.59
C ARG A 16 5.78 -15.63 -2.50
N ARG A 17 4.66 -15.17 -3.06
CA ARG A 17 4.26 -13.75 -2.99
C ARG A 17 4.05 -13.27 -1.56
N GLU A 18 3.38 -14.06 -0.72
CA GLU A 18 3.15 -13.70 0.69
C GLU A 18 4.45 -13.72 1.52
N ILE A 19 5.36 -14.67 1.23
CA ILE A 19 6.67 -14.71 1.89
C ILE A 19 7.51 -13.48 1.51
N ILE A 20 7.57 -13.10 0.22
CA ILE A 20 8.31 -11.91 -0.23
C ILE A 20 7.72 -10.63 0.37
N LYS A 21 6.38 -10.51 0.46
CA LYS A 21 5.72 -9.38 1.12
C LYS A 21 6.10 -9.24 2.59
N THR A 22 6.24 -10.36 3.30
CA THR A 22 6.56 -10.36 4.74
C THR A 22 8.05 -10.29 5.03
N SER A 23 8.90 -10.67 4.08
CA SER A 23 10.36 -10.64 4.20
C SER A 23 10.99 -10.41 2.82
N PRO A 24 11.34 -9.15 2.47
CA PRO A 24 11.91 -8.81 1.16
C PRO A 24 13.23 -9.53 0.84
N ALA A 25 13.96 -9.97 1.86
CA ALA A 25 15.21 -10.73 1.74
C ALA A 25 14.99 -12.26 1.59
N ALA A 26 13.74 -12.71 1.43
CA ALA A 26 13.45 -14.14 1.27
C ALA A 26 13.96 -14.64 -0.09
N VAL A 27 14.84 -15.64 -0.06
CA VAL A 27 15.36 -16.32 -1.25
C VAL A 27 14.60 -17.64 -1.44
N SER A 28 14.01 -17.83 -2.61
CA SER A 28 13.38 -19.10 -2.98
C SER A 28 14.43 -20.06 -3.52
N PHE A 29 14.51 -21.26 -2.96
CA PHE A 29 15.29 -22.36 -3.54
C PHE A 29 14.35 -23.24 -4.39
N PRO A 30 14.85 -23.87 -5.47
CA PRO A 30 14.09 -24.86 -6.22
C PRO A 30 13.57 -25.97 -5.30
N THR A 31 12.46 -26.60 -5.66
CA THR A 31 11.78 -27.64 -4.86
C THR A 31 12.75 -28.76 -4.48
N ILE A 32 13.24 -28.76 -3.25
CA ILE A 32 14.08 -29.85 -2.72
C ILE A 32 13.15 -30.85 -2.03
N TYR A 33 13.11 -32.08 -2.54
CA TYR A 33 12.40 -33.19 -1.92
C TYR A 33 13.15 -33.64 -0.67
N TYR A 34 12.86 -33.00 0.47
CA TYR A 34 13.36 -33.49 1.75
C TYR A 34 12.50 -34.66 2.22
N GLN A 35 13.12 -35.79 2.56
CA GLN A 35 12.50 -36.75 3.47
C GLN A 35 12.38 -36.02 4.82
N HIS A 36 11.15 -35.62 5.16
CA HIS A 36 10.81 -34.98 6.44
C HIS A 36 10.99 -35.97 7.58
N GLN A 37 12.23 -36.22 7.97
CA GLN A 37 12.54 -36.91 9.21
C GLN A 37 12.79 -35.83 10.27
N PHE A 38 11.89 -35.73 11.26
CA PHE A 38 12.09 -35.00 12.53
C PHE A 38 11.97 -33.46 12.56
N GLY A 39 11.09 -32.85 11.76
CA GLY A 39 10.69 -31.44 11.98
C GLY A 39 11.86 -30.44 11.89
N ARG A 40 12.91 -30.78 11.15
CA ARG A 40 14.05 -29.92 10.83
C ARG A 40 14.31 -29.98 9.33
N ILE A 41 14.65 -28.84 8.70
CA ILE A 41 15.07 -28.78 7.29
C ILE A 41 16.58 -28.52 7.25
N PRO A 42 17.36 -29.33 6.52
CA PRO A 42 18.77 -29.05 6.30
C PRO A 42 18.92 -27.95 5.25
N VAL A 43 19.61 -26.86 5.60
CA VAL A 43 20.00 -25.78 4.70
C VAL A 43 21.51 -25.59 4.80
N GLY A 44 22.22 -26.05 3.76
CA GLY A 44 23.68 -26.16 3.81
C GLY A 44 24.13 -27.12 4.91
N GLN A 45 24.98 -26.65 5.81
CA GLN A 45 25.48 -27.40 6.98
C GLN A 45 24.62 -27.24 8.25
N TYR A 46 23.50 -26.53 8.18
CA TYR A 46 22.64 -26.24 9.33
C TYR A 46 21.31 -26.99 9.27
N TYR A 47 20.84 -27.48 10.43
CA TYR A 47 19.50 -28.00 10.59
C TYR A 47 18.61 -26.93 11.24
N LEU A 48 17.68 -26.36 10.46
CA LEU A 48 16.73 -25.37 10.97
C LEU A 48 15.45 -26.06 11.46
N PRO A 49 14.91 -25.69 12.63
CA PRO A 49 13.61 -26.21 13.08
C PRO A 49 12.51 -25.77 12.13
N VAL A 50 11.65 -26.71 11.74
CA VAL A 50 10.44 -26.48 10.95
C VAL A 50 9.31 -26.27 11.92
N THR A 51 8.85 -25.04 12.03
CA THR A 51 7.55 -24.75 12.65
C THR A 51 6.46 -24.95 11.60
N GLN A 52 5.39 -25.66 11.95
CA GLN A 52 4.21 -25.76 11.09
C GLN A 52 3.72 -24.35 10.75
N PHE A 53 3.64 -24.03 9.46
CA PHE A 53 2.98 -22.81 9.01
C PHE A 53 1.47 -23.02 9.18
N LEU A 54 0.93 -22.55 10.31
CA LEU A 54 -0.50 -22.43 10.50
C LEU A 54 -0.90 -21.12 9.82
N PRO A 55 -1.56 -21.12 8.65
CA PRO A 55 -2.07 -19.90 8.07
C PRO A 55 -2.99 -19.27 9.10
N SER A 56 -2.64 -18.06 9.56
CA SER A 56 -3.49 -17.35 10.51
C SER A 56 -4.85 -17.17 9.86
N TYR A 57 -5.91 -17.57 10.57
CA TYR A 57 -7.27 -17.35 10.11
C TYR A 57 -7.42 -15.91 9.61
N HIS A 58 -7.80 -15.76 8.33
CA HIS A 58 -7.89 -14.45 7.69
C HIS A 58 -9.00 -13.66 8.36
N MET A 59 -8.61 -12.71 9.22
CA MET A 59 -9.57 -11.79 9.82
C MET A 59 -10.14 -10.87 8.75
N THR A 60 -11.46 -10.80 8.68
CA THR A 60 -12.16 -9.78 7.91
C THR A 60 -12.10 -8.44 8.65
N TYR A 61 -11.63 -7.42 7.95
CA TYR A 61 -11.66 -6.04 8.39
C TYR A 61 -12.29 -5.16 7.32
N CYS A 62 -12.97 -4.11 7.75
CA CYS A 62 -13.66 -3.21 6.86
C CYS A 62 -12.69 -2.20 6.26
N THR A 63 -12.61 -2.08 4.94
CA THR A 63 -11.72 -1.08 4.30
C THR A 63 -12.27 0.35 4.33
N SER A 64 -13.50 0.56 4.83
CA SER A 64 -14.07 1.90 5.02
C SER A 64 -13.75 2.48 6.39
N CYS A 65 -14.03 1.73 7.46
CA CYS A 65 -13.80 2.20 8.83
C CYS A 65 -12.61 1.54 9.52
N TRP A 66 -11.96 0.56 8.87
CA TRP A 66 -10.82 -0.21 9.36
C TRP A 66 -11.06 -1.06 10.62
N LYS A 67 -12.30 -1.14 11.11
CA LYS A 67 -12.69 -2.01 12.22
C LYS A 67 -12.72 -3.48 11.79
N VAL A 68 -12.48 -4.41 12.73
CA VAL A 68 -12.58 -5.85 12.48
C VAL A 68 -14.04 -6.31 12.55
N GLY A 69 -14.34 -7.48 11.97
CA GLY A 69 -15.62 -8.17 12.13
C GLY A 69 -16.71 -7.85 11.11
N HIS A 70 -16.44 -7.01 10.11
CA HIS A 70 -17.39 -6.79 9.00
C HIS A 70 -16.69 -6.39 7.70
N MET A 71 -17.41 -6.57 6.59
CA MET A 71 -16.98 -6.15 5.25
C MET A 71 -17.49 -4.75 4.91
N ARG A 72 -16.88 -4.12 3.89
CA ARG A 72 -17.23 -2.79 3.41
C ARG A 72 -18.72 -2.64 3.07
N GLY A 73 -19.32 -3.64 2.42
CA GLY A 73 -20.74 -3.60 2.02
C GLY A 73 -21.73 -3.54 3.20
N LYS A 74 -21.35 -4.05 4.37
CA LYS A 74 -22.18 -4.04 5.59
C LYS A 74 -21.75 -2.92 6.57
N CYS A 75 -20.91 -1.98 6.15
CA CYS A 75 -20.39 -0.94 7.02
C CYS A 75 -21.38 0.23 7.14
N LYS A 76 -21.78 0.56 8.39
CA LYS A 76 -22.60 1.74 8.70
C LYS A 76 -21.78 2.98 9.08
N SER A 77 -20.45 2.85 9.14
CA SER A 77 -19.55 3.92 9.55
C SER A 77 -19.05 4.71 8.34
N HIS A 78 -18.69 5.97 8.56
CA HIS A 78 -18.05 6.80 7.54
C HIS A 78 -16.66 6.27 7.15
N VAL A 79 -16.24 6.57 5.92
CA VAL A 79 -14.90 6.23 5.42
C VAL A 79 -13.88 7.09 6.15
N CYS A 80 -12.79 6.50 6.66
CA CYS A 80 -11.73 7.22 7.37
C CYS A 80 -10.31 6.92 6.85
N CYS A 81 -9.37 7.86 7.05
CA CYS A 81 -7.95 7.65 6.69
C CYS A 81 -7.36 6.51 7.51
N ARG A 82 -6.67 5.59 6.82
CA ARG A 82 -6.02 4.44 7.46
C ARG A 82 -4.98 4.86 8.50
N LYS A 83 -4.30 6.01 8.34
CA LYS A 83 -3.23 6.43 9.25
C LYS A 83 -3.76 7.18 10.48
N CYS A 84 -4.51 8.26 10.25
CA CYS A 84 -4.94 9.19 11.31
C CYS A 84 -6.38 9.01 11.78
N LEU A 85 -7.16 8.13 11.14
CA LEU A 85 -8.57 7.86 11.43
C LEU A 85 -9.53 9.04 11.21
N MET A 86 -9.07 10.15 10.62
CA MET A 86 -9.92 11.28 10.25
C MET A 86 -10.93 10.86 9.17
N LEU A 87 -12.16 11.35 9.30
CA LEU A 87 -13.24 11.08 8.34
C LEU A 87 -12.94 11.77 7.01
N TYR A 88 -13.17 11.05 5.90
CA TYR A 88 -13.18 11.68 4.58
C TYR A 88 -14.49 12.44 4.42
N VAL A 89 -14.40 13.78 4.43
CA VAL A 89 -15.55 14.66 4.18
C VAL A 89 -15.63 14.95 2.68
N ASN A 90 -16.81 14.75 2.07
CA ASN A 90 -17.12 15.09 0.68
C ASN A 90 -16.27 14.43 -0.41
N GLY A 91 -15.72 13.23 -0.17
CA GLY A 91 -14.96 12.47 -1.18
C GLY A 91 -13.61 13.10 -1.56
N LEU A 92 -13.21 14.19 -0.91
CA LEU A 92 -11.91 14.81 -1.09
C LEU A 92 -10.82 13.92 -0.49
N LYS A 93 -9.72 13.72 -1.24
CA LYS A 93 -8.55 12.97 -0.76
C LYS A 93 -7.95 13.71 0.44
N HIS A 94 -8.18 13.18 1.64
CA HIS A 94 -7.53 13.65 2.85
C HIS A 94 -6.01 13.41 2.77
N THR A 95 -5.24 14.49 2.81
CA THR A 95 -3.79 14.45 3.01
C THR A 95 -3.53 14.27 4.50
N CYS A 96 -3.11 13.07 4.92
CA CYS A 96 -2.85 12.80 6.33
C CYS A 96 -1.55 13.55 6.72
N LEU A 97 -1.68 14.73 7.34
CA LEU A 97 -0.59 15.61 7.80
C LEU A 97 0.05 15.15 9.13
N MET A 98 -0.61 14.22 9.82
CA MET A 98 -0.18 13.70 11.11
C MET A 98 0.73 12.48 10.88
N ASP A 99 1.93 12.52 11.45
CA ASP A 99 2.85 11.37 11.51
C ASP A 99 2.40 10.34 12.56
N ASP A 100 1.55 10.75 13.51
CA ASP A 100 0.99 9.87 14.52
C ASP A 100 -0.03 8.89 13.91
N ILE A 101 0.31 7.62 13.94
CA ILE A 101 -0.56 6.53 13.48
C ILE A 101 -1.45 6.12 14.64
N LYS A 102 -2.77 6.16 14.50
CA LYS A 102 -3.68 5.71 15.57
C LYS A 102 -4.37 4.40 15.19
N CYS A 103 -4.40 3.45 16.12
CA CYS A 103 -5.14 2.21 15.93
C CYS A 103 -6.64 2.44 16.13
N VAL A 104 -7.47 2.03 15.17
CA VAL A 104 -8.94 2.16 15.28
C VAL A 104 -9.58 1.24 16.31
N GLN A 105 -8.86 0.22 16.78
CA GLN A 105 -9.39 -0.76 17.75
C GLN A 105 -9.16 -0.32 19.19
N CYS A 106 -7.92 0.06 19.53
CA CYS A 106 -7.52 0.42 20.90
C CYS A 106 -7.22 1.91 21.08
N GLY A 107 -7.06 2.70 20.01
CA GLY A 107 -6.69 4.12 20.07
C GLY A 107 -5.19 4.41 20.25
N GLU A 108 -4.35 3.40 20.45
CA GLU A 108 -2.91 3.55 20.70
C GLU A 108 -2.10 3.85 19.43
N ASN A 109 -0.84 4.28 19.61
CA ASN A 109 0.06 4.66 18.52
C ASN A 109 0.75 3.45 17.88
N HIS A 110 0.03 2.70 17.05
CA HIS A 110 0.59 1.62 16.25
C HIS A 110 -0.23 1.35 14.98
N LEU A 111 0.37 0.66 14.01
CA LEU A 111 -0.29 0.28 12.76
C LEU A 111 -1.57 -0.54 12.99
N LEU A 112 -2.56 -0.32 12.13
CA LEU A 112 -3.81 -1.09 12.15
C LEU A 112 -3.50 -2.55 11.82
N LEU A 113 -4.09 -3.46 12.61
CA LEU A 113 -3.87 -4.91 12.55
C LEU A 113 -2.48 -5.37 13.04
N SER A 114 -1.73 -4.51 13.73
CA SER A 114 -0.49 -4.92 14.39
C SER A 114 -0.74 -6.09 15.35
N SER A 115 0.17 -7.06 15.37
CA SER A 115 0.15 -8.16 16.34
C SER A 115 0.38 -7.70 17.78
N THR A 116 0.91 -6.48 17.96
CA THR A 116 1.09 -5.86 19.27
C THR A 116 -0.22 -5.33 19.87
N CYS A 117 -1.27 -5.19 19.07
CA CYS A 117 -2.54 -4.65 19.53
C CYS A 117 -3.29 -5.68 20.40
N PRO A 118 -3.62 -5.36 21.67
CA PRO A 118 -4.29 -6.30 22.56
C PRO A 118 -5.68 -6.70 22.05
N VAL A 119 -6.43 -5.73 21.49
CA VAL A 119 -7.78 -5.97 20.95
C VAL A 119 -7.75 -6.91 19.73
N ILE A 120 -6.78 -6.72 18.83
CA ILE A 120 -6.63 -7.62 17.67
C ILE A 120 -6.19 -9.01 18.11
N LYS A 121 -5.31 -9.12 19.11
CA LYS A 121 -4.87 -10.40 19.65
C LYS A 121 -6.04 -11.17 20.24
N GLN A 122 -6.82 -10.52 21.11
CA GLN A 122 -8.04 -11.10 21.69
C GLN A 122 -9.02 -11.54 20.59
N TYR A 123 -9.30 -10.68 19.62
CA TYR A 123 -10.20 -11.00 18.51
C TYR A 123 -9.71 -12.21 17.69
N ARG A 124 -8.39 -12.35 17.46
CA ARG A 124 -7.82 -13.52 16.78
C ARG A 124 -8.05 -14.81 17.56
N ASP A 125 -7.85 -14.75 18.87
CA ASP A 125 -7.99 -15.92 19.74
C ASP A 125 -9.47 -16.36 19.81
N GLU A 126 -10.39 -15.41 19.98
CA GLU A 126 -11.84 -15.66 19.93
C GLU A 126 -12.29 -16.18 18.57
N PHE A 127 -11.82 -15.57 17.48
CA PHE A 127 -12.15 -16.01 16.13
C PHE A 127 -11.63 -17.43 15.84
N LYS A 128 -10.43 -17.75 16.31
CA LYS A 128 -9.87 -19.11 16.22
C LYS A 128 -10.78 -20.11 16.92
N VAL A 129 -11.17 -19.85 18.17
CA VAL A 129 -12.07 -20.73 18.92
C VAL A 129 -13.41 -20.89 18.21
N ALA A 130 -13.98 -19.80 17.70
CA ALA A 130 -15.24 -19.84 16.96
C ALA A 130 -15.14 -20.69 15.67
N VAL A 131 -14.06 -20.55 14.91
CA VAL A 131 -13.82 -21.35 13.70
C VAL A 131 -13.57 -22.81 14.04
N ASP A 132 -12.78 -23.10 15.08
CA ASP A 132 -12.52 -24.47 15.52
C ASP A 132 -13.82 -25.15 15.98
N ASN A 133 -14.70 -24.43 16.70
CA ASN A 133 -16.03 -24.92 17.08
C ASN A 133 -16.96 -25.13 15.86
N ALA A 134 -16.93 -24.23 14.88
CA ALA A 134 -17.71 -24.34 13.65
C ALA A 134 -17.24 -25.52 12.77
N LEU A 135 -15.95 -25.84 12.79
CA LEU A 135 -15.39 -27.03 12.15
C LEU A 135 -15.78 -28.30 12.90
N ALA A 136 -15.70 -28.31 14.23
CA ALA A 136 -16.06 -29.46 15.05
C ALA A 136 -17.56 -29.79 14.97
N SER A 137 -18.42 -28.78 14.88
CA SER A 137 -19.87 -28.94 14.67
C SER A 137 -20.25 -29.29 13.24
N GLY A 138 -19.32 -29.25 12.29
CA GLY A 138 -19.59 -29.52 10.88
C GLY A 138 -20.37 -28.42 10.14
N LEU A 139 -20.61 -27.26 10.78
CA LEU A 139 -21.17 -26.06 10.15
C LEU A 139 -20.29 -25.58 9.00
N ILE A 140 -18.97 -25.66 9.18
CA ILE A 140 -17.98 -25.37 8.15
C ILE A 140 -17.27 -26.68 7.80
N LYS A 141 -17.22 -27.01 6.51
CA LYS A 141 -16.43 -28.15 6.01
C LYS A 141 -15.14 -27.62 5.37
N ARG A 142 -14.00 -28.19 5.75
CA ARG A 142 -12.75 -27.95 5.01
C ARG A 142 -12.86 -28.65 3.66
N LYS A 143 -12.54 -27.92 2.58
CA LYS A 143 -12.38 -28.54 1.26
C LYS A 143 -11.29 -29.59 1.34
N SER A 144 -11.51 -30.73 0.68
CA SER A 144 -10.47 -31.74 0.56
C SER A 144 -9.31 -31.20 -0.28
N PRO A 145 -8.05 -31.54 0.05
CA PRO A 145 -6.91 -31.18 -0.77
C PRO A 145 -7.10 -31.72 -2.20
N GLY A 146 -7.21 -30.82 -3.19
CA GLY A 146 -7.40 -31.18 -4.60
C GLY A 146 -8.76 -30.81 -5.21
N GLU A 147 -9.74 -30.40 -4.40
CA GLU A 147 -11.00 -29.89 -4.94
C GLU A 147 -10.81 -28.46 -5.49
N ALA A 148 -10.96 -28.30 -6.80
CA ALA A 148 -10.84 -27.01 -7.46
C ALA A 148 -11.77 -25.99 -6.79
N SER A 149 -11.22 -24.83 -6.44
CA SER A 149 -12.04 -23.77 -5.84
C SER A 149 -13.09 -23.33 -6.85
N ARG A 150 -14.37 -23.63 -6.56
CA ARG A 150 -15.48 -23.03 -7.32
C ARG A 150 -15.26 -21.51 -7.37
N PRO A 151 -15.50 -20.85 -8.52
CA PRO A 151 -15.44 -19.40 -8.60
C PRO A 151 -16.31 -18.82 -7.49
N PHE A 152 -15.73 -17.99 -6.64
CA PHE A 152 -16.40 -17.42 -5.47
C PHE A 152 -17.51 -16.48 -5.94
N GLN A 153 -18.75 -16.94 -5.90
CA GLN A 153 -19.94 -16.12 -6.07
C GLN A 153 -20.41 -15.72 -4.67
N VAL A 154 -20.29 -14.43 -4.35
CA VAL A 154 -20.78 -13.87 -3.09
C VAL A 154 -22.31 -13.94 -3.10
N GLN A 155 -22.90 -14.77 -2.25
CA GLN A 155 -24.33 -14.68 -1.94
C GLN A 155 -24.50 -13.73 -0.74
N ASP A 156 -25.52 -12.88 -0.75
CA ASP A 156 -25.76 -11.92 0.35
C ASP A 156 -26.03 -12.61 1.70
N ASP A 157 -26.48 -13.87 1.63
CA ASP A 157 -26.85 -14.73 2.76
C ASP A 157 -25.67 -15.47 3.39
N ASP A 158 -24.50 -15.53 2.75
CA ASP A 158 -23.31 -16.26 3.24
C ASP A 158 -22.65 -15.61 4.47
N PHE A 159 -23.11 -14.43 4.86
CA PHE A 159 -22.54 -13.68 5.98
C PHE A 159 -23.60 -13.41 7.03
N PRO A 160 -23.44 -13.93 8.28
CA PRO A 160 -24.39 -13.69 9.35
C PRO A 160 -24.56 -12.18 9.54
N THR A 161 -25.76 -11.68 9.27
CA THR A 161 -26.16 -10.33 9.63
C THR A 161 -26.14 -10.27 11.16
N LEU A 162 -25.21 -9.49 11.71
CA LEU A 162 -25.23 -9.16 13.14
C LEU A 162 -26.61 -8.61 13.46
N ILE A 163 -27.40 -9.41 14.20
CA ILE A 163 -28.73 -9.03 14.70
C ILE A 163 -28.53 -7.68 15.37
N HIS A 164 -29.16 -6.67 14.78
CA HIS A 164 -29.12 -5.32 15.28
C HIS A 164 -29.58 -5.34 16.73
N ALA A 165 -28.68 -5.05 17.66
CA ALA A 165 -29.08 -4.65 19.00
C ALA A 165 -30.10 -3.53 18.81
N HIS A 166 -31.33 -3.84 19.21
CA HIS A 166 -32.53 -3.05 19.02
C HIS A 166 -32.26 -1.59 19.41
N ALA A 167 -32.31 -0.70 18.42
CA ALA A 167 -32.25 0.75 18.60
C ALA A 167 -33.59 1.26 19.16
N GLN A 168 -34.01 0.78 20.32
CA GLN A 168 -35.22 1.22 21.01
C GLN A 168 -34.97 2.32 22.07
N GLY A 169 -33.74 2.82 22.20
CA GLY A 169 -33.37 3.82 23.22
C GLY A 169 -32.91 5.20 22.69
N GLN A 170 -33.05 5.51 21.39
CA GLN A 170 -32.50 6.76 20.83
C GLN A 170 -33.49 7.95 20.78
N GLY A 171 -34.71 7.80 21.29
CA GLY A 171 -35.71 8.86 21.31
C GLY A 171 -35.55 9.90 22.44
N GLU A 172 -35.00 9.50 23.59
CA GLU A 172 -34.97 10.37 24.79
C GLU A 172 -33.66 11.13 24.96
N ALA A 173 -32.54 10.58 24.53
CA ALA A 173 -31.24 11.27 24.61
C ALA A 173 -31.14 12.52 23.71
N ARG A 174 -31.97 12.64 22.66
CA ARG A 174 -31.96 13.81 21.77
C ARG A 174 -32.72 15.02 22.32
N ARG A 175 -33.72 14.80 23.19
CA ARG A 175 -34.50 15.89 23.80
C ARG A 175 -33.78 16.58 24.95
N PHE A 176 -32.90 15.87 25.66
CA PHE A 176 -32.16 16.45 26.79
C PHE A 176 -31.04 17.42 26.36
N TRP A 177 -30.46 17.26 25.16
CA TRP A 177 -29.41 18.17 24.66
C TRP A 177 -29.95 19.45 23.99
N GLN A 178 -31.22 19.49 23.59
CA GLN A 178 -31.80 20.69 22.94
C GLN A 178 -32.40 21.70 23.94
N ALA A 179 -32.65 21.31 25.19
CA ALA A 179 -33.26 22.18 26.20
C ALA A 179 -32.26 23.11 26.94
N SER A 180 -30.96 22.96 26.68
CA SER A 180 -29.91 23.63 27.48
C SER A 180 -29.00 24.55 26.69
N ILE A 181 -29.37 25.00 25.48
CA ILE A 181 -28.57 25.96 24.72
C ILE A 181 -28.83 27.37 25.29
N PRO A 182 -27.87 28.00 25.99
CA PRO A 182 -28.03 29.37 26.46
C PRO A 182 -28.10 30.28 25.24
N GLN A 183 -29.08 31.20 25.20
CA GLN A 183 -29.11 32.22 24.16
C GLN A 183 -27.88 33.13 24.32
N VAL A 184 -26.95 33.03 23.37
CA VAL A 184 -25.72 33.82 23.33
C VAL A 184 -26.09 35.29 23.12
N PRO A 185 -25.56 36.23 23.92
CA PRO A 185 -25.85 37.66 23.78
C PRO A 185 -25.47 38.19 22.38
N GLN A 186 -26.34 39.01 21.78
CA GLN A 186 -26.16 39.53 20.41
C GLN A 186 -24.85 40.31 20.19
N ALA A 187 -24.22 40.84 21.24
CA ALA A 187 -22.91 41.51 21.15
C ALA A 187 -21.75 40.56 20.77
N ASP A 188 -21.90 39.26 21.02
CA ASP A 188 -20.84 38.28 20.71
C ASP A 188 -20.89 37.80 19.25
N GLN A 189 -22.06 37.92 18.60
CA GLN A 189 -22.22 37.56 17.18
C GLN A 189 -21.45 38.51 16.25
N SER A 190 -21.34 39.79 16.57
CA SER A 190 -20.60 40.75 15.73
C SER A 190 -19.08 40.48 15.72
N ASN A 191 -18.52 40.01 16.84
CA ASN A 191 -17.10 39.65 16.90
C ASN A 191 -16.81 38.40 16.08
N LEU A 192 -17.67 37.38 16.19
CA LEU A 192 -17.53 36.15 15.42
C LEU A 192 -17.60 36.40 13.90
N ILE A 193 -18.54 37.24 13.44
CA ILE A 193 -18.65 37.60 12.02
C ILE A 193 -17.37 38.30 11.54
N ARG A 194 -16.80 39.20 12.34
CA ARG A 194 -15.54 39.87 12.01
C ARG A 194 -14.38 38.88 11.89
N GLU A 195 -14.24 37.95 12.82
CA GLU A 195 -13.20 36.92 12.79
C GLU A 195 -13.35 35.98 11.58
N VAL A 196 -14.58 35.57 11.27
CA VAL A 196 -14.87 34.77 10.07
C VAL A 196 -14.48 35.52 8.79
N ASN A 197 -14.74 36.83 8.71
CA ASN A 197 -14.34 37.64 7.56
C ASN A 197 -12.81 37.76 7.45
N VAL A 198 -12.09 37.92 8.56
CA VAL A 198 -10.61 37.93 8.57
C VAL A 198 -10.05 36.59 8.11
N LEU A 199 -10.62 35.48 8.60
CA LEU A 199 -10.22 34.13 8.18
C LEU A 199 -10.52 33.90 6.69
N SER A 200 -11.68 34.35 6.20
CA SER A 200 -12.03 34.24 4.78
C SER A 200 -11.04 35.02 3.90
N ALA A 201 -10.67 36.24 4.30
CA ALA A 201 -9.66 37.03 3.59
C ALA A 201 -8.28 36.34 3.59
N ALA A 202 -7.86 35.76 4.72
CA ALA A 202 -6.60 35.01 4.83
C ALA A 202 -6.60 33.75 3.95
N ILE A 203 -7.71 33.01 3.89
CA ILE A 203 -7.87 31.84 3.02
C ILE A 203 -7.75 32.24 1.54
N ASN A 204 -8.39 33.34 1.13
CA ASN A 204 -8.30 33.83 -0.24
C ASN A 204 -6.86 34.26 -0.59
N ALA A 205 -6.18 34.97 0.31
CA ALA A 205 -4.78 35.34 0.11
C ALA A 205 -3.86 34.12 -0.03
N LEU A 206 -4.07 33.08 0.79
CA LEU A 206 -3.35 31.82 0.69
C LEU A 206 -3.64 31.11 -0.65
N SER A 207 -4.89 31.07 -1.08
CA SER A 207 -5.27 30.52 -2.39
C SER A 207 -4.54 31.22 -3.54
N ASP A 208 -4.49 32.56 -3.52
CA ASP A 208 -3.77 33.34 -4.53
C ASP A 208 -2.25 33.08 -4.52
N THR A 209 -1.66 32.91 -3.33
CA THR A 209 -0.25 32.51 -3.23
C THR A 209 -0.01 31.13 -3.83
N MET A 210 -0.90 30.17 -3.59
CA MET A 210 -0.79 28.82 -4.11
C MET A 210 -0.88 28.81 -5.64
N THR A 211 -1.84 29.53 -6.23
CA THR A 211 -1.96 29.66 -7.69
C THR A 211 -0.71 30.31 -8.32
N ARG A 212 -0.09 31.30 -7.65
CA ARG A 212 1.18 31.89 -8.11
C ARG A 212 2.33 30.89 -8.06
N VAL A 213 2.44 30.10 -6.99
CA VAL A 213 3.46 29.06 -6.86
C VAL A 213 3.29 28.00 -7.95
N GLU A 214 2.06 27.54 -8.21
CA GLU A 214 1.76 26.60 -9.29
C GLU A 214 2.18 27.15 -10.67
N LYS A 215 1.87 28.42 -10.95
CA LYS A 215 2.30 29.07 -12.21
C LYS A 215 3.82 29.12 -12.34
N ASN A 216 4.53 29.44 -11.25
CA ASN A 216 5.99 29.47 -11.23
C ASN A 216 6.59 28.07 -11.43
N LEU A 217 6.02 27.04 -10.81
CA LEU A 217 6.44 25.64 -10.99
C LEU A 217 6.23 25.18 -12.44
N ASN A 218 5.08 25.51 -13.04
CA ASN A 218 4.82 25.19 -14.44
C ASN A 218 5.82 25.90 -15.37
N SER A 219 6.13 27.17 -15.13
CA SER A 219 7.15 27.90 -15.89
C SER A 219 8.54 27.27 -15.72
N LEU A 220 8.91 26.86 -14.51
CA LEU A 220 10.18 26.19 -14.26
C LEU A 220 10.25 24.85 -14.99
N ASN A 221 9.18 24.06 -14.98
CA ASN A 221 9.12 22.79 -15.70
C ASN A 221 9.33 22.97 -17.21
N THR A 222 8.69 23.98 -17.83
CA THR A 222 8.92 24.28 -19.25
C THR A 222 10.35 24.72 -19.55
N CYS A 223 11.02 25.39 -18.60
CA CYS A 223 12.43 25.77 -18.73
C CYS A 223 13.35 24.55 -18.69
N ILE A 224 13.10 23.61 -17.77
CA ILE A 224 13.83 22.35 -17.66
C ILE A 224 13.69 21.53 -18.94
N GLU A 225 12.46 21.34 -19.43
CA GLU A 225 12.22 20.62 -20.69
C GLU A 225 12.94 21.26 -21.90
N SER A 226 13.02 22.60 -21.94
CA SER A 226 13.78 23.32 -22.96
C SER A 226 15.29 23.13 -22.82
N GLN A 227 15.81 23.06 -21.60
CA GLN A 227 17.23 22.77 -21.34
C GLN A 227 17.57 21.33 -21.73
N ASP A 228 16.74 20.35 -21.39
CA ASP A 228 16.94 18.95 -21.76
C ASP A 228 16.96 18.75 -23.28
N LYS A 229 16.04 19.40 -24.01
CA LYS A 229 16.04 19.39 -25.48
C LYS A 229 17.33 19.99 -26.05
N ARG A 230 17.84 21.09 -25.48
CA ARG A 230 19.11 21.69 -25.90
C ARG A 230 20.30 20.78 -25.61
N ALA A 231 20.35 20.15 -24.44
CA ALA A 231 21.40 19.20 -24.09
C ALA A 231 21.41 17.99 -25.04
N MET A 232 20.23 17.48 -25.41
CA MET A 232 20.10 16.39 -26.38
C MET A 232 20.64 16.79 -27.76
N LEU A 233 20.31 17.99 -28.26
CA LEU A 233 20.82 18.49 -29.54
C LEU A 233 22.35 18.66 -29.52
N TYR A 234 22.90 19.14 -28.40
CA TYR A 234 24.34 19.28 -28.22
C TYR A 234 25.04 17.91 -28.23
N ASN A 235 24.51 16.92 -27.51
CA ASN A 235 25.03 15.56 -27.50
C ASN A 235 24.97 14.92 -28.90
N ASN A 236 23.87 15.10 -29.63
CA ASN A 236 23.76 14.60 -31.00
C ASN A 236 24.79 15.25 -31.94
N SER A 237 25.05 16.55 -31.77
CA SER A 237 26.05 17.27 -32.55
C SER A 237 27.47 16.79 -32.24
N ILE A 238 27.81 16.57 -30.96
CA ILE A 238 29.09 15.99 -30.56
C ILE A 238 29.27 14.60 -31.16
N ASN A 239 28.26 13.74 -31.06
CA ASN A 239 28.35 12.38 -31.59
C ASN A 239 28.60 12.38 -33.11
N ALA A 240 27.91 13.26 -33.86
CA ALA A 240 28.14 13.42 -35.29
C ALA A 240 29.58 13.87 -35.62
N ILE A 241 30.15 14.77 -34.80
CA ILE A 241 31.55 15.19 -34.95
C ILE A 241 32.51 14.03 -34.66
N ILE A 242 32.26 13.26 -33.59
CA ILE A 242 33.07 12.09 -33.22
C ILE A 242 33.06 11.06 -34.36
N ASP A 243 31.89 10.75 -34.92
CA ASP A 243 31.74 9.81 -36.04
C ASP A 243 32.47 10.27 -37.30
N THR A 244 32.41 11.58 -37.58
CA THR A 244 33.13 12.20 -38.70
C THR A 244 34.65 12.09 -38.51
N CYS A 245 35.14 12.39 -37.30
CA CYS A 245 36.56 12.24 -36.95
C CYS A 245 37.02 10.78 -37.08
N PHE A 246 36.20 9.82 -36.65
CA PHE A 246 36.51 8.39 -36.77
C PHE A 246 36.60 7.95 -38.23
N THR A 247 35.67 8.41 -39.07
CA THR A 247 35.67 8.13 -40.51
C THR A 247 36.88 8.74 -41.22
N LEU A 248 37.24 9.98 -40.88
CA LEU A 248 38.44 10.63 -41.40
C LEU A 248 39.72 9.90 -40.99
N SER A 249 39.82 9.48 -39.73
CA SER A 249 40.95 8.68 -39.24
C SER A 249 41.10 7.38 -40.03
N ASN A 250 40.00 6.65 -40.23
CA ASN A 250 40.00 5.41 -41.00
C ASN A 250 40.41 5.63 -42.46
N TRP A 251 39.93 6.71 -43.08
CA TRP A 251 40.31 7.07 -44.45
C TRP A 251 41.81 7.40 -44.56
N VAL A 252 42.37 8.17 -43.62
CA VAL A 252 43.82 8.48 -43.58
C VAL A 252 44.64 7.21 -43.42
N GLN A 253 44.24 6.29 -42.54
CA GLN A 253 44.91 5.00 -42.37
C GLN A 253 44.88 4.17 -43.65
N ALA A 254 43.72 4.08 -44.32
CA ALA A 254 43.57 3.38 -45.59
C ALA A 254 44.46 3.98 -46.68
N SER A 255 44.46 5.31 -46.84
CA SER A 255 45.29 6.02 -47.83
C SER A 255 46.79 5.81 -47.59
N ASN A 256 47.24 5.83 -46.33
CA ASN A 256 48.62 5.52 -45.98
C ASN A 256 48.98 4.06 -46.31
N SER A 257 48.06 3.12 -46.10
CA SER A 257 48.26 1.70 -46.47
C SER A 257 48.42 1.52 -47.99
N GLU A 258 47.67 2.27 -48.80
CA GLU A 258 47.81 2.22 -50.26
C GLU A 258 49.11 2.86 -50.74
N ARG A 259 49.48 4.01 -50.17
CA ARG A 259 50.76 4.68 -50.47
C ARG A 259 51.95 3.77 -50.18
N THR A 260 51.92 3.03 -49.07
CA THR A 260 52.99 2.09 -48.74
C THR A 260 53.04 0.90 -49.69
N LYS A 261 51.90 0.39 -50.19
CA LYS A 261 51.85 -0.62 -51.26
C LYS A 261 52.44 -0.10 -52.57
N LEU A 262 52.07 1.09 -53.01
CA LEU A 262 52.59 1.69 -54.25
C LEU A 262 54.10 1.92 -54.19
N LYS A 263 54.63 2.40 -53.06
CA LYS A 263 56.08 2.57 -52.87
C LYS A 263 56.85 1.24 -52.97
N LYS A 264 56.27 0.13 -52.50
CA LYS A 264 56.89 -1.20 -52.64
C LYS A 264 56.95 -1.65 -54.11
N ASN A 265 55.92 -1.36 -54.89
CA ASN A 265 55.86 -1.75 -56.30
C ASN A 265 56.83 -0.97 -57.19
N ILE A 266 57.19 0.26 -56.85
CA ILE A 266 58.15 1.08 -57.64
C ILE A 266 59.60 0.65 -57.40
N ASN A 267 59.91 0.06 -56.26
CA ASN A 267 61.27 -0.36 -55.88
C ASN A 267 61.60 -1.82 -56.27
N MET A 268 60.71 -2.50 -57.00
CA MET A 268 60.96 -3.82 -57.61
C MET A 268 61.22 -3.65 -59.11
#